data_AF-A0A0P7WBK7-F1
#
_entry.id   AF-A0A0P7WBK7-F1
#
_cell.length_a   1.000
_cell.length_b   1.000
_cell.length_c   1.000
_cell.angle_alpha   90.00
_cell.angle_beta   90.00
_cell.angle_gamma   90.00
#
_symmetry.space_group_name_H-M   'P 1'
#
loop_
_entity.id
_entity.type
_entity.pdbx_description
1 polymer ?
#
loop_
_entity_poly.entity_id
_entity_poly.type
_entity_poly.pdbx_seq_one_letter_code
_entity_poly.pdbx_strand_id
1 'polypeptide(L)'
;MAHAEMASASDPDTTRARIETASLSLPASPNRACWARYSVNGAKPANGVIEETAFRVPCPETVNSAFVASLQRALQVRDYYAGPITGRPDAATRSAVHAFQRDNGFDSPILTLDTAQRLGLSPRDFGQN
;
A
#
# COMPACT_ATOMS: atom_id res chain seq x y z
N MET A 1 -21.42 58.32 46.74
CA MET A 1 -21.28 56.86 46.95
C MET A 1 -22.59 56.26 46.47
N ALA A 2 -22.67 55.50 45.38
CA ALA A 2 -22.07 54.19 45.22
C ALA A 2 -21.46 53.96 43.82
N HIS A 3 -20.50 53.05 43.80
CA HIS A 3 -19.71 52.63 42.67
C HIS A 3 -20.44 51.62 41.77
N ALA A 4 -19.88 51.47 40.58
CA ALA A 4 -20.20 50.57 39.47
C ALA A 4 -20.57 49.12 39.84
N GLU A 5 -21.51 48.57 39.07
CA GLU A 5 -21.74 47.13 38.94
C GLU A 5 -21.15 46.62 37.61
N MET A 6 -20.70 45.38 37.66
CA MET A 6 -19.72 44.77 36.78
C MET A 6 -20.34 43.57 36.02
N ALA A 7 -19.67 43.22 34.92
CA ALA A 7 -19.42 41.85 34.46
C ALA A 7 -20.42 41.14 33.51
N SER A 8 -19.84 40.83 32.34
CA SER A 8 -19.74 39.48 31.76
C SER A 8 -20.95 38.90 31.05
N ALA A 9 -21.05 39.18 29.74
CA ALA A 9 -21.78 38.33 28.81
C ALA A 9 -20.96 37.05 28.57
N SER A 10 -21.47 35.92 29.05
CA SER A 10 -20.95 34.58 28.73
C SER A 10 -21.79 34.00 27.59
N ASP A 11 -21.18 33.85 26.42
CA ASP A 11 -21.69 33.00 25.33
C ASP A 11 -20.95 31.66 25.37
N PRO A 12 -21.65 30.53 25.58
CA PRO A 12 -21.12 29.27 25.10
C PRO A 12 -22.22 28.38 24.52
N ASP A 13 -22.65 28.62 23.29
CA ASP A 13 -23.32 27.58 22.48
C ASP A 13 -22.47 27.24 21.25
N THR A 14 -21.33 26.61 21.52
CA THR A 14 -20.61 25.82 20.51
C THR A 14 -21.13 24.40 20.63
N THR A 15 -22.08 24.02 19.77
CA THR A 15 -22.61 22.66 19.68
C THR A 15 -21.48 21.67 19.38
N ARG A 16 -20.96 20.98 20.40
CA ARG A 16 -19.95 19.93 20.24
C ARG A 16 -20.63 18.67 19.72
N ALA A 17 -20.33 18.29 18.47
CA ALA A 17 -20.71 16.99 17.95
C ALA A 17 -20.10 15.89 18.84
N ARG A 18 -20.95 15.07 19.48
CA ARG A 18 -20.53 13.90 20.25
C ARG A 18 -20.13 12.82 19.25
N ILE A 19 -18.82 12.57 19.11
CA ILE A 19 -18.33 11.42 18.37
C ILE A 19 -18.58 10.18 19.25
N GLU A 20 -19.64 9.43 18.97
CA GLU A 20 -19.84 8.10 19.56
C GLU A 20 -18.98 7.11 18.79
N THR A 21 -17.80 6.84 19.35
CA THR A 21 -16.86 5.88 18.78
C THR A 21 -17.38 4.46 19.01
N ALA A 22 -18.04 3.87 18.02
CA ALA A 22 -18.42 2.46 18.06
C ALA A 22 -17.20 1.58 17.73
N SER A 23 -16.76 0.75 18.68
CA SER A 23 -15.73 -0.25 18.44
C SER A 23 -16.32 -1.47 17.74
N LEU A 24 -16.21 -1.52 16.42
CA LEU A 24 -16.52 -2.71 15.64
C LEU A 24 -15.34 -3.70 15.76
N SER A 25 -15.57 -4.86 16.39
CA SER A 25 -14.61 -5.96 16.38
C SER A 25 -14.68 -6.66 15.03
N LEU A 26 -13.78 -6.31 14.12
CA LEU A 26 -13.68 -6.94 12.80
C LEU A 26 -13.01 -8.32 12.96
N PRO A 27 -13.60 -9.41 12.43
CA PRO A 27 -12.96 -10.72 12.46
C PRO A 27 -11.63 -10.65 11.70
N ALA A 28 -10.58 -11.25 12.25
CA ALA A 28 -9.33 -11.41 11.53
C ALA A 28 -9.61 -12.25 10.28
N SER A 29 -9.59 -11.61 9.10
CA SER A 29 -9.84 -12.31 7.83
C SER A 29 -8.90 -13.52 7.75
N PRO A 30 -9.45 -14.76 7.65
CA PRO A 30 -8.64 -15.97 7.62
C PRO A 30 -7.74 -16.04 6.38
N ASN A 31 -8.09 -15.28 5.34
CA ASN A 31 -7.22 -14.99 4.21
C ASN A 31 -6.33 -13.81 4.60
N ARG A 32 -5.07 -14.08 4.95
CA ARG A 32 -4.00 -13.06 5.07
C ARG A 32 -3.71 -12.45 3.69
N ALA A 33 -4.68 -11.74 3.13
CA ALA A 33 -4.49 -11.00 1.90
C ALA A 33 -3.83 -9.66 2.28
N CYS A 34 -2.52 -9.58 2.08
CA CYS A 34 -1.80 -8.32 2.26
C CYS A 34 -2.10 -7.40 1.08
N TRP A 35 -2.62 -6.21 1.37
CA TRP A 35 -2.96 -5.21 0.36
C TRP A 35 -2.02 -4.01 0.49
N ALA A 36 -1.60 -3.46 -0.64
CA ALA A 36 -0.93 -2.17 -0.72
C ALA A 36 -1.85 -1.15 -1.40
N ARG A 37 -1.80 0.10 -0.94
CA ARG A 37 -2.42 1.25 -1.60
C ARG A 37 -1.32 2.03 -2.31
N TYR A 38 -1.49 2.30 -3.59
CA TYR A 38 -0.58 3.15 -4.37
C TYR A 38 -1.38 4.12 -5.23
N SER A 39 -0.97 5.38 -5.25
CA SER A 39 -1.47 6.36 -6.22
C SER A 39 -0.68 6.18 -7.51
N VAL A 40 -1.30 5.56 -8.52
CA VAL A 40 -0.69 5.27 -9.83
C VAL A 40 -0.27 6.52 -10.59
N ASN A 41 -0.76 7.69 -10.16
CA ASN A 41 -0.31 8.99 -10.63
C ASN A 41 0.22 9.77 -9.43
N GLY A 42 1.51 10.12 -9.43
CA GLY A 42 2.07 11.13 -8.51
C GLY A 42 1.53 12.54 -8.76
N ALA A 43 0.46 12.68 -9.54
CA ALA A 43 -0.13 13.94 -9.95
C ALA A 43 -1.10 14.43 -8.89
N LYS A 44 -0.91 15.69 -8.48
CA LYS A 44 -1.91 16.50 -7.79
C LYS A 44 -3.26 16.32 -8.50
N PRO A 45 -4.32 15.86 -7.82
CA PRO A 45 -5.58 15.59 -8.50
C PRO A 45 -6.12 16.89 -9.08
N ALA A 46 -6.32 16.93 -10.41
CA ALA A 46 -6.84 18.12 -11.10
C ALA A 46 -8.28 18.47 -10.67
N ASN A 47 -8.97 17.52 -10.05
CA ASN A 47 -10.36 17.59 -9.59
C ASN A 47 -10.53 17.21 -8.09
N GLY A 48 -9.42 17.10 -7.33
CA GLY A 48 -9.46 16.71 -5.92
C GLY A 48 -9.71 15.23 -5.63
N VAL A 49 -9.91 14.37 -6.65
CA VAL A 49 -10.09 12.93 -6.47
C VAL A 49 -8.75 12.22 -6.66
N ILE A 50 -8.23 11.60 -5.60
CA ILE A 50 -7.10 10.68 -5.68
C ILE A 50 -7.62 9.30 -6.11
N GLU A 51 -7.23 8.84 -7.30
CA GLU A 51 -7.50 7.45 -7.73
C GLU A 51 -6.47 6.52 -7.08
N GLU A 52 -6.74 6.12 -5.83
CA GLU A 52 -5.95 5.14 -5.11
C GLU A 52 -6.32 3.72 -5.56
N THR A 53 -5.37 3.02 -6.19
CA THR A 53 -5.56 1.61 -6.54
C THR A 53 -5.04 0.74 -5.40
N ALA A 54 -5.92 -0.06 -4.80
CA ALA A 54 -5.54 -1.09 -3.85
C ALA A 54 -5.32 -2.42 -4.60
N PHE A 55 -4.18 -3.07 -4.35
CA PHE A 55 -3.84 -4.35 -4.97
C PHE A 55 -3.24 -5.31 -3.95
N ARG A 56 -3.39 -6.61 -4.24
CA ARG A 56 -2.76 -7.66 -3.43
C ARG A 56 -1.25 -7.63 -3.65
N VAL A 57 -0.51 -7.77 -2.57
CA VAL A 57 0.96 -7.88 -2.57
C VAL A 57 1.37 -9.13 -1.81
N PRO A 58 2.57 -9.68 -2.07
CA PRO A 58 3.15 -10.70 -1.20
C PRO A 58 3.21 -10.18 0.24
N CYS A 59 2.77 -11.01 1.18
CA CYS A 59 2.79 -10.62 2.58
C CYS A 59 4.23 -10.42 3.08
N PRO A 60 4.49 -9.45 3.98
CA PRO A 60 5.84 -9.13 4.42
C PRO A 60 6.54 -10.32 5.08
N GLU A 61 5.81 -11.22 5.75
CA GLU A 61 6.41 -12.46 6.29
C GLU A 61 6.95 -13.41 5.22
N THR A 62 6.43 -13.35 3.99
CA THR A 62 6.89 -14.18 2.86
C THR A 62 8.03 -13.52 2.09
N VAL A 63 8.15 -12.19 2.16
CA VAL A 63 9.18 -11.41 1.48
C VAL A 63 10.47 -11.44 2.31
N ASN A 64 11.19 -12.54 2.19
CA ASN A 64 12.51 -12.74 2.79
C ASN A 64 13.64 -12.62 1.75
N SER A 65 14.90 -12.74 2.18
CA SER A 65 16.06 -12.64 1.29
C SER A 65 16.07 -13.69 0.18
N ALA A 66 15.62 -14.92 0.46
CA ALA A 66 15.51 -15.98 -0.54
C ALA A 66 14.41 -15.68 -1.59
N PHE A 67 13.30 -15.08 -1.16
CA PHE A 67 12.26 -14.58 -2.05
C PHE A 67 12.81 -13.49 -2.97
N VAL A 68 13.53 -12.50 -2.41
CA VAL A 68 14.12 -11.41 -3.21
C VAL A 68 15.22 -11.93 -4.16
N ALA A 69 16.02 -12.90 -3.73
CA ALA A 69 17.01 -13.53 -4.62
C ALA A 69 16.34 -14.29 -5.78
N SER A 70 15.19 -14.90 -5.53
CA SER A 70 14.39 -15.56 -6.56
C SER A 70 13.73 -14.55 -7.50
N LEU A 71 13.27 -13.41 -6.98
CA LEU A 71 12.77 -12.27 -7.75
C LEU A 71 13.86 -11.74 -8.70
N GLN A 72 15.06 -11.46 -8.19
CA GLN A 72 16.18 -10.98 -8.98
C GLN A 72 16.54 -11.96 -10.11
N ARG A 73 16.59 -13.27 -9.82
CA ARG A 73 16.80 -14.31 -10.84
C ARG A 73 15.71 -14.31 -11.91
N ALA A 74 14.44 -14.25 -11.50
CA ALA A 74 13.31 -14.26 -12.42
C ALA A 74 13.31 -13.03 -13.34
N LEU A 75 13.70 -11.86 -12.82
CA LEU A 75 13.84 -10.63 -13.59
C LEU A 75 15.07 -10.67 -14.51
N GLN A 76 16.17 -11.28 -14.07
CA GLN A 76 17.39 -11.42 -14.87
C GLN A 76 17.20 -12.33 -16.08
N VAL A 77 16.49 -13.45 -15.92
CA VAL A 77 16.14 -14.35 -17.04
C VAL A 77 15.25 -13.67 -18.09
N ARG A 78 14.57 -12.59 -17.72
CA ARG A 78 13.68 -11.82 -18.60
C ARG A 78 14.30 -10.50 -19.05
N ASP A 79 15.61 -10.32 -18.85
CA ASP A 79 16.37 -9.13 -19.23
C ASP A 79 15.96 -7.81 -18.53
N TYR A 80 15.19 -7.87 -17.43
CA TYR A 80 14.81 -6.69 -16.65
C TYR A 80 15.82 -6.33 -15.54
N TYR A 81 16.70 -7.26 -15.14
CA TYR A 81 17.67 -7.06 -14.07
C TYR A 81 19.07 -7.52 -14.48
N ALA A 82 20.04 -6.60 -14.47
CA ALA A 82 21.43 -6.89 -14.82
C ALA A 82 22.40 -6.91 -13.61
N GLY A 83 21.87 -6.73 -12.39
CA GLY A 83 22.67 -6.66 -11.17
C GLY A 83 23.02 -8.03 -10.59
N PRO A 84 23.88 -8.07 -9.55
CA PRO A 84 24.14 -9.29 -8.79
C PRO A 84 22.92 -9.71 -7.95
N ILE A 85 22.73 -11.01 -7.78
CA ILE A 85 21.65 -11.54 -6.93
C ILE A 85 22.05 -11.39 -5.46
N THR A 86 21.64 -10.29 -4.84
CA THR A 86 21.97 -9.93 -3.45
C THR A 86 20.95 -10.42 -2.43
N GLY A 87 19.74 -10.77 -2.86
CA GLY A 87 18.62 -11.05 -1.96
C GLY A 87 18.16 -9.83 -1.14
N ARG A 88 18.56 -8.62 -1.53
CA ARG A 88 18.15 -7.36 -0.90
C ARG A 88 17.28 -6.55 -1.86
N PRO A 89 16.15 -5.98 -1.42
CA PRO A 89 15.26 -5.19 -2.26
C PRO A 89 15.85 -3.78 -2.48
N ASP A 90 16.93 -3.71 -3.26
CA ASP A 90 17.64 -2.47 -3.58
C ASP A 90 16.89 -1.62 -4.62
N ALA A 91 17.44 -0.44 -4.93
CA ALA A 91 16.86 0.45 -5.93
C ALA A 91 16.83 -0.19 -7.32
N ALA A 92 17.87 -0.95 -7.69
CA ALA A 92 17.94 -1.64 -8.98
C ALA A 92 16.84 -2.71 -9.12
N THR A 93 16.57 -3.47 -8.06
CA THR A 93 15.49 -4.47 -8.00
C THR A 93 14.13 -3.78 -8.12
N ARG A 94 13.92 -2.65 -7.43
CA ARG A 94 12.67 -1.88 -7.56
C ARG A 94 12.46 -1.32 -8.96
N SER A 95 13.50 -0.80 -9.60
CA SER A 95 13.43 -0.33 -10.99
C SER A 95 13.14 -1.48 -11.96
N ALA A 96 13.74 -2.65 -11.77
CA ALA A 96 13.49 -3.83 -12.59
C ALA A 96 12.05 -4.35 -12.42
N VAL A 97 11.51 -4.36 -11.19
CA VAL A 97 10.10 -4.68 -10.93
C VAL A 97 9.19 -3.67 -11.62
N HIS A 98 9.50 -2.37 -11.51
CA HIS A 98 8.71 -1.31 -12.13
C HIS A 98 8.65 -1.45 -13.65
N ALA A 99 9.80 -1.70 -14.29
CA ALA A 99 9.87 -1.92 -15.74
C ALA A 99 9.07 -3.15 -16.17
N PHE A 100 9.24 -4.28 -15.47
CA PHE A 100 8.47 -5.50 -15.75
C PHE A 100 6.95 -5.25 -15.62
N GLN A 101 6.52 -4.59 -14.54
CA GLN A 101 5.09 -4.35 -14.32
C GLN A 101 4.51 -3.37 -15.34
N ARG A 102 5.26 -2.32 -15.70
CA ARG A 102 4.85 -1.36 -16.72
C ARG A 102 4.64 -2.02 -18.08
N ASP A 103 5.52 -2.92 -18.48
CA ASP A 103 5.36 -3.69 -19.73
C ASP A 103 4.16 -4.65 -19.67
N ASN A 104 3.74 -5.05 -18.47
CA ASN A 104 2.53 -5.83 -18.23
C ASN A 104 1.28 -4.96 -17.95
N GLY A 105 1.36 -3.64 -18.18
CA GLY A 105 0.23 -2.72 -18.04
C GLY A 105 -0.04 -2.20 -16.62
N PHE A 106 0.89 -2.38 -15.68
CA PHE A 106 0.77 -1.91 -14.30
C PHE A 106 1.91 -0.96 -13.91
N ASP A 107 1.61 0.33 -13.78
CA ASP A 107 2.60 1.37 -13.51
C ASP A 107 2.81 1.56 -12.00
N SER A 108 3.54 0.64 -11.36
CA SER A 108 3.92 0.76 -9.96
C SER A 108 5.28 0.11 -9.69
N PRO A 109 6.10 0.66 -8.77
CA PRO A 109 7.33 0.01 -8.30
C PRO A 109 7.09 -1.05 -7.23
N ILE A 110 5.85 -1.21 -6.74
CA ILE A 110 5.49 -2.20 -5.71
C ILE A 110 5.14 -3.51 -6.40
N LEU A 111 5.79 -4.60 -6.01
CA LEU A 111 5.52 -5.94 -6.55
C LEU A 111 4.11 -6.40 -6.18
N THR A 112 3.23 -6.54 -7.17
CA THR A 112 1.90 -7.12 -6.94
C THR A 112 1.99 -8.64 -6.77
N LEU A 113 0.99 -9.21 -6.09
CA LEU A 113 0.87 -10.66 -5.95
C LEU A 113 0.67 -11.36 -7.30
N ASP A 114 -0.08 -10.73 -8.22
CA ASP A 114 -0.26 -11.25 -9.59
C ASP A 114 1.07 -11.32 -10.34
N THR A 115 1.86 -10.25 -10.28
CA THR A 115 3.22 -10.19 -10.83
C THR A 115 4.11 -11.28 -10.21
N ALA A 116 4.07 -11.44 -8.88
CA ALA A 116 4.83 -12.49 -8.19
C ALA A 116 4.42 -13.90 -8.66
N GLN A 117 3.13 -14.14 -8.88
CA GLN A 117 2.61 -15.41 -9.41
C GLN A 117 3.01 -15.63 -10.88
N ARG A 118 3.08 -14.58 -11.70
CA ARG A 118 3.58 -14.65 -13.09
C ARG A 118 5.07 -14.96 -13.16
N LEU A 119 5.84 -14.45 -12.19
CA LEU A 119 7.26 -14.74 -12.05
C LEU A 119 7.53 -16.10 -11.38
N GLY A 120 6.50 -16.79 -10.90
CA GLY A 120 6.61 -18.10 -10.23
C GLY A 120 7.17 -18.03 -8.81
N LEU A 121 7.07 -16.86 -8.16
CA LEU A 121 7.64 -16.58 -6.84
C LEU A 121 6.69 -16.92 -5.69
N SER A 122 5.39 -16.94 -5.95
CA SER A 122 4.37 -17.37 -5.01
C SER A 122 3.55 -18.50 -5.61
N PRO A 123 3.07 -19.44 -4.78
CA PRO A 123 2.05 -20.38 -5.22
C PRO A 123 0.89 -19.60 -5.83
N ARG A 124 0.46 -20.01 -7.02
CA ARG A 124 -0.86 -19.61 -7.49
C ARG A 124 -1.83 -20.25 -6.52
N ASP A 125 -2.60 -19.42 -5.83
CA ASP A 125 -3.63 -19.93 -4.94
C ASP A 125 -4.69 -20.57 -5.83
N PHE A 126 -4.65 -21.90 -5.93
CA PHE A 126 -5.63 -22.70 -6.69
C PHE A 126 -6.89 -22.97 -5.85
N GLY A 127 -7.09 -22.26 -4.73
CA GLY A 127 -8.18 -22.47 -3.77
C GLY A 127 -9.34 -21.49 -3.93
N GLN A 128 -10.09 -21.61 -5.02
CA GLN A 128 -11.45 -21.06 -5.13
C GLN A 128 -12.30 -22.03 -5.96
N ASN A 129 -12.80 -23.10 -5.34
CA ASN A 129 -13.92 -23.88 -5.86
C ASN A 129 -15.01 -23.96 -4.79
#